data_AF-A0A934QVB8-F1
#
_entry.id   AF-A0A934QVB8-F1
#
_cell.length_a   1.000
_cell.length_b   1.000
_cell.length_c   1.000
_cell.angle_alpha   90.00
_cell.angle_beta   90.00
_cell.angle_gamma   90.00
#
_symmetry.space_group_name_H-M   'P 1'
#
loop_
_entity.id
_entity.type
_entity.pdbx_description
1 polymer ?
#
loop_
_entity_poly.entity_id
_entity_poly.type
_entity_poly.pdbx_seq_one_letter_code
_entity_poly.pdbx_strand_id
1 'polypeptide(L)' 'MAGTRYEFRVEGRLSEEGRSAFPGMRISEEPPQTIIDGDVVDDAQLHGILAQLQALGVMVVSARPVPG' A
#
# COMPACT_ATOMS: atom_id res chain seq x y z
N MET A 1 5.44 17.65 21.48
CA MET A 1 6.03 16.48 20.81
C MET A 1 4.96 15.88 19.92
N ALA A 2 5.03 16.07 18.59
CA ALA A 2 4.10 15.40 17.69
C ALA A 2 4.53 13.93 17.57
N GLY A 3 3.65 12.99 17.91
CA GLY A 3 3.93 11.58 17.76
C GLY A 3 4.08 11.22 16.27
N THR A 4 5.11 10.46 15.93
CA THR A 4 5.31 9.93 14.57
C THR A 4 4.23 8.88 14.27
N ARG A 5 3.53 9.03 13.15
CA ARG A 5 2.49 8.09 12.71
C ARG A 5 3.15 6.91 11.99
N TYR A 6 2.95 5.72 12.52
CA TYR A 6 3.42 4.47 11.91
C TYR A 6 2.25 3.69 11.30
N GLU A 7 2.47 3.12 10.11
CA GLU A 7 1.55 2.19 9.45
C GLU A 7 2.23 0.82 9.36
N PHE A 8 1.60 -0.20 9.95
CA PHE A 8 2.10 -1.58 9.94
C PHE A 8 1.21 -2.41 9.00
N ARG A 9 1.76 -2.86 7.88
CA ARG A 9 1.08 -3.77 6.94
C ARG A 9 1.56 -5.20 7.22
N VAL A 10 0.63 -6.11 7.50
CA VAL A 10 0.91 -7.53 7.78
C VAL A 10 0.24 -8.39 6.72
N GLU A 11 0.93 -9.43 6.25
CA GLU A 11 0.37 -10.35 5.26
C GLU A 11 -0.67 -11.27 5.92
N GLY A 12 -1.78 -11.49 5.21
CA GLY A 12 -2.88 -12.30 5.70
C GLY A 12 -3.92 -11.51 6.48
N ARG A 13 -4.81 -12.24 7.15
CA ARG A 13 -5.92 -11.66 7.92
C ARG A 13 -5.60 -11.76 9.41
N LEU A 14 -5.84 -10.68 10.13
CA LEU A 14 -5.78 -10.72 11.59
C LEU A 14 -7.05 -11.43 12.07
N SER A 15 -6.96 -12.32 13.04
CA SER A 15 -8.16 -12.86 13.68
C SER A 15 -8.82 -11.78 14.56
N GLU A 16 -10.04 -12.02 15.05
CA GLU A 16 -10.71 -11.07 15.94
C GLU A 16 -9.91 -10.86 17.24
N GLU A 17 -9.28 -11.92 17.75
CA GLU A 17 -8.38 -11.87 18.91
C GLU A 17 -7.12 -11.04 18.61
N GLY A 18 -6.54 -11.20 17.41
CA GLY A 18 -5.40 -10.41 16.96
C GLY A 18 -5.73 -8.93 16.83
N ARG A 19 -6.97 -8.58 16.45
CA ARG A 19 -7.42 -7.18 16.42
C ARG A 19 -7.54 -6.58 17.81
N SER A 20 -8.03 -7.36 18.77
CA SER A 20 -8.19 -6.92 20.17
C SER A 20 -6.87 -6.55 20.84
N ALA A 21 -5.75 -7.11 20.36
CA ALA A 21 -4.42 -6.84 20.87
C ALA A 21 -3.87 -5.43 20.56
N PHE A 22 -4.48 -4.68 19.63
CA PHE A 22 -4.02 -3.33 19.24
C PHE A 22 -5.08 -2.24 19.50
N PRO A 23 -5.45 -1.99 20.77
CA PRO A 23 -6.45 -0.98 21.10
C PRO A 23 -5.96 0.42 20.71
N GLY A 24 -6.79 1.17 19.98
CA GLY A 24 -6.46 2.51 19.48
C GLY A 24 -5.75 2.55 18.12
N MET A 25 -5.44 1.40 17.53
CA MET A 25 -4.91 1.31 16.17
C MET A 25 -6.01 0.96 15.17
N ARG A 26 -5.96 1.57 13.98
CA ARG A 26 -6.86 1.24 12.88
C ARG A 26 -6.26 0.07 12.09
N ILE A 27 -6.89 -1.10 12.17
CA ILE A 27 -6.48 -2.30 11.43
C ILE A 27 -7.31 -2.39 10.14
N SER A 28 -6.63 -2.37 8.99
CA SER A 28 -7.21 -2.69 7.68
C SER A 28 -6.61 -4.00 7.20
N GLU A 29 -7.44 -4.93 6.72
CA GLU A 29 -6.95 -6.15 6.07
C GLU A 29 -6.86 -5.90 4.58
N GLU A 30 -5.64 -5.88 4.05
CA GLU A 30 -5.38 -5.73 2.63
C GLU A 30 -4.92 -7.10 2.05
N PRO A 31 -5.51 -7.61 0.94
CA PRO A 31 -5.06 -8.84 0.27
C PRO A 31 -3.57 -8.79 -0.16
N PRO A 32 -2.91 -9.90 -0.59
CA PRO A 32 -1.51 -9.85 -1.02
C PRO A 32 -1.36 -8.85 -2.17
N GLN A 33 -0.69 -7.72 -1.91
CA GLN A 33 -0.45 -6.67 -2.89
C GLN A 33 0.96 -6.81 -3.43
N THR A 34 1.09 -6.92 -4.76
CA THR A 34 2.38 -6.79 -5.44
C THR A 34 2.77 -5.31 -5.43
N ILE A 35 3.87 -4.97 -4.75
CA ILE A 35 4.44 -3.62 -4.75
C ILE A 35 5.38 -3.51 -5.95
N ILE A 36 5.19 -2.45 -6.74
CA ILE A 36 6.05 -2.10 -7.86
C ILE A 36 6.60 -0.70 -7.57
N ASP A 37 7.88 -0.63 -7.25
CA ASP A 37 8.62 0.62 -6.99
C ASP A 37 9.63 0.91 -8.12
N GLY A 38 9.91 2.20 -8.32
CA GLY A 38 10.82 2.69 -9.33
C GLY A 38 10.75 4.20 -9.44
N ASP A 39 11.79 4.80 -9.99
CA ASP A 39 11.84 6.24 -10.22
C ASP A 39 10.87 6.63 -11.33
N VAL A 40 9.99 7.59 -11.00
CA VAL A 40 9.05 8.20 -11.93
C VAL A 40 9.47 9.65 -12.10
N VAL A 41 10.01 9.99 -13.27
CA VAL A 41 10.64 11.29 -13.55
C VAL A 41 9.62 12.36 -13.94
N ASP A 42 8.47 11.96 -14.48
CA ASP A 42 7.38 12.85 -14.87
C ASP A 42 6.00 12.15 -14.87
N ASP A 43 4.95 12.96 -15.05
CA ASP A 43 3.56 12.46 -15.10
C ASP A 43 3.30 11.56 -16.32
N ALA A 44 4.00 11.77 -17.44
CA ALA A 44 3.81 10.96 -18.64
C ALA A 44 4.30 9.52 -18.43
N GLN A 45 5.44 9.35 -17.74
CA GLN A 45 5.96 8.05 -17.34
C GLN A 45 5.02 7.36 -16.36
N LEU A 46 4.45 8.09 -15.39
CA LEU A 46 3.45 7.54 -14.46
C LEU A 46 2.24 6.97 -15.23
N HIS A 47 1.69 7.75 -16.15
CA HIS A 47 0.56 7.33 -16.97
C HIS A 47 0.89 6.11 -17.84
N GLY A 48 2.12 6.03 -18.37
CA GLY A 48 2.60 4.86 -19.10
C GLY A 48 2.64 3.59 -18.24
N ILE A 49 3.17 3.69 -17.02
CA ILE A 49 3.22 2.57 -16.06
C ILE A 49 1.80 2.10 -15.71
N LEU A 50 0.87 3.03 -15.46
CA LEU A 50 -0.53 2.69 -15.17
C LEU A 50 -1.21 2.00 -16.35
N ALA A 51 -0.99 2.48 -17.59
CA ALA A 51 -1.53 1.85 -18.79
C ALA A 51 -0.99 0.44 -19.00
N GLN A 52 0.30 0.21 -18.70
CA GLN A 52 0.91 -1.11 -18.78
C GLN A 52 0.32 -2.09 -17.75
N LEU A 53 0.14 -1.64 -16.50
CA LEU A 53 -0.48 -2.46 -15.45
C LEU A 53 -1.91 -2.85 -15.82
N GLN A 54 -2.68 -1.93 -16.42
CA GLN A 54 -4.02 -2.20 -16.94
C GLN A 54 -3.99 -3.23 -18.09
N ALA A 55 -3.06 -3.09 -19.03
CA ALA A 55 -2.91 -4.04 -20.15
C ALA A 55 -2.57 -5.46 -19.68
N LEU A 56 -1.86 -5.60 -18.56
CA LEU A 56 -1.51 -6.88 -17.94
C LEU A 56 -2.62 -7.48 -17.06
N GLY A 57 -3.75 -6.78 -16.89
CA GLY A 57 -4.81 -7.21 -15.97
C GLY A 57 -4.43 -7.10 -14.49
N VAL A 58 -3.38 -6.32 -14.16
CA VAL A 58 -2.94 -6.08 -12.79
C VAL A 58 -3.76 -4.95 -12.18
N MET A 59 -4.45 -5.25 -11.08
CA MET A 59 -5.20 -4.24 -10.33
C MET A 59 -4.26 -3.44 -9.43
N VAL A 60 -4.14 -2.13 -9.69
CA VAL A 60 -3.36 -1.21 -8.85
C VAL A 60 -4.21 -0.76 -7.68
N VAL A 61 -3.86 -1.22 -6.47
CA VAL A 61 -4.63 -0.90 -5.25
C VAL A 61 -4.18 0.42 -4.59
N SER A 62 -2.93 0.81 -4.77
CA SER A 62 -2.38 2.07 -4.24
C SER A 62 -1.16 2.50 -5.04
N ALA A 63 -1.15 3.75 -5.51
CA ALA A 63 0.04 4.42 -6.03
C ALA A 63 0.29 5.68 -5.19
N ARG A 64 1.39 5.70 -4.43
CA ARG A 64 1.75 6.82 -3.55
C ARG A 64 3.25 7.13 -3.71
N PRO A 65 3.66 8.41 -3.72
CA PRO A 65 5.06 8.74 -3.59
C PRO A 65 5.56 8.21 -2.24
N VAL A 66 6.68 7.49 -2.26
CA VAL A 66 7.33 6.99 -1.06
C VAL A 66 8.37 8.05 -0.65
N PRO A 67 8.34 8.57 0.60
CA PRO A 67 9.43 9.42 1.06
C PRO A 67 10.72 8.60 1.06
N GLY A 68 11.75 9.12 0.39
CA GLY A 68 13.11 8.58 0.42
C GLY A 68 13.77 8.72 1.78
#